data_AF-A0A815FDL3-F1
#
_entry.id   AF-A0A815FDL3-F1
#
_cell.length_a   1.000
_cell.length_b   1.000
_cell.length_c   1.000
_cell.angle_alpha   90.00
_cell.angle_beta   90.00
_cell.angle_gamma   90.00
#
_symmetry.space_group_name_H-M   'P 1'
#
loop_
_entity.id
_entity.type
_entity.pdbx_description
1 polymer ?
#
loop_
_entity_poly.entity_id
_entity_poly.type
_entity_poly.pdbx_seq_one_letter_code
_entity_poly.pdbx_strand_id
1 'polypeptide(L)'
;MTSITLRHLNDDSSWLIIFDNFTILLDPWFFGSQTDYCTCFSSQEHASPSSIQDIQRDLAMNIDAIVISHEFTDHCHEQTLRSLSPTIPIFATTNAAKHGQLVNLTLHNLTNQRTQSNMPKTISVGYIPERKLFSLPSLHGATCLSFLVNDQQWHSILYIPHGCEQSSIREWLSQQSNVKICVLLQGFDRVFNPIWLGGLLNYGCRQAAELAVAIGAKYWINTHDENKIARGFVSKFLKRNNHTIENAKIELEKYQNQTERTKLHSIANGNSFVIDLTE
;
A
#
# COMPACT_ATOMS: atom_id res chain seq x y z
N MET A 1 2.18 -5.83 25.42
CA MET A 1 1.20 -6.23 24.39
C MET A 1 1.86 -6.01 23.05
N THR A 2 1.79 -6.98 22.16
CA THR A 2 2.36 -6.86 20.81
C THR A 2 1.30 -6.29 19.88
N SER A 3 1.62 -5.20 19.19
CA SER A 3 0.66 -4.46 18.37
C SER A 3 1.31 -3.86 17.13
N ILE A 4 0.52 -3.63 16.09
CA ILE A 4 0.93 -2.82 14.93
C ILE A 4 0.18 -1.49 14.97
N THR A 5 0.89 -0.37 14.84
CA THR A 5 0.25 0.95 14.64
C THR A 5 0.35 1.34 13.18
N LEU A 6 -0.78 1.70 12.58
CA LEU A 6 -0.87 2.27 11.23
C LEU A 6 -1.24 3.74 11.34
N ARG A 7 -0.43 4.63 10.76
CA ARG A 7 -0.75 6.04 10.62
C ARG A 7 -0.85 6.39 9.14
N HIS A 8 -1.99 6.92 8.73
CA HIS A 8 -2.18 7.40 7.37
C HIS A 8 -1.59 8.81 7.26
N LEU A 9 -0.74 9.06 6.27
CA LEU A 9 0.02 10.31 6.18
C LEU A 9 -0.58 11.30 5.18
N ASN A 10 -1.42 10.85 4.25
CA ASN A 10 -2.19 11.67 3.31
C ASN A 10 -3.53 10.96 3.04
N ASP A 11 -4.39 11.51 2.19
CA ASP A 11 -5.64 10.82 1.78
C ASP A 11 -5.39 9.76 0.68
N ASP A 12 -4.12 9.60 0.27
CA ASP A 12 -3.68 8.71 -0.80
C ASP A 12 -3.03 7.43 -0.26
N SER A 13 -1.71 7.26 -0.42
CA SER A 13 -1.04 5.97 -0.23
C SER A 13 0.19 5.98 0.66
N SER A 14 0.46 7.07 1.38
CA SER A 14 1.61 7.13 2.27
C SER A 14 1.26 6.70 3.69
N TRP A 15 1.98 5.73 4.23
CA TRP A 15 1.72 5.15 5.54
C TRP A 15 2.97 5.09 6.41
N LEU A 16 2.77 5.30 7.71
CA LEU A 16 3.72 4.91 8.74
C LEU A 16 3.22 3.64 9.41
N ILE A 17 4.08 2.63 9.50
CA ILE A 17 3.75 1.32 10.06
C ILE A 17 4.76 1.02 11.15
N ILE A 18 4.28 0.89 12.39
CA ILE A 18 5.12 0.73 13.57
C ILE A 18 4.82 -0.63 14.19
N PHE A 19 5.86 -1.44 14.36
CA PHE A 19 5.81 -2.71 15.07
C PHE A 19 6.96 -2.78 16.07
N ASP A 20 6.63 -2.99 17.34
CA ASP A 20 7.55 -2.81 18.48
C ASP A 20 8.24 -1.43 18.42
N ASN A 21 9.56 -1.39 18.24
CA ASN A 21 10.35 -0.17 18.10
C ASN A 21 10.86 0.04 16.66
N PHE A 22 10.26 -0.61 15.66
CA PHE A 22 10.66 -0.54 14.27
C PHE A 22 9.61 0.20 13.43
N THR A 23 10.04 1.23 12.73
CA THR A 23 9.18 2.16 11.98
C THR A 23 9.44 2.04 10.48
N ILE A 24 8.41 1.63 9.73
CA ILE A 24 8.42 1.51 8.27
C ILE A 24 7.66 2.68 7.68
N LEU A 25 8.27 3.36 6.71
CA LEU A 25 7.62 4.35 5.86
C LEU A 25 7.27 3.72 4.51
N LEU A 26 5.99 3.60 4.20
CA LEU A 26 5.48 2.99 2.98
C LEU A 26 5.04 4.07 1.99
N ASP A 27 5.52 3.98 0.75
CA ASP A 27 5.14 4.81 -0.41
C ASP A 27 5.05 6.32 -0.11
N PRO A 28 6.15 6.98 0.27
CA PRO A 28 6.10 8.35 0.77
C PRO A 28 5.94 9.41 -0.33
N TRP A 29 4.84 10.17 -0.27
CA TRP A 29 4.57 11.38 -1.03
C TRP A 29 3.96 12.45 -0.10
N PHE A 30 4.74 13.49 0.23
CA PHE A 30 4.34 14.48 1.25
C PHE A 30 3.97 15.84 0.67
N PHE A 31 4.68 16.23 -0.39
CA PHE A 31 4.59 17.54 -1.02
C PHE A 31 4.92 17.44 -2.49
N GLY A 32 4.71 18.54 -3.21
CA GLY A 32 4.98 18.61 -4.64
C GLY A 32 3.96 17.83 -5.47
N SER A 33 4.06 18.00 -6.79
CA SER A 33 3.23 17.27 -7.75
C SER A 33 3.87 15.95 -8.14
N GLN A 34 3.09 14.89 -8.24
CA GLN A 34 3.49 13.70 -8.99
C GLN A 34 3.46 14.03 -10.49
N THR A 35 4.32 13.38 -11.28
CA THR A 35 4.33 13.51 -12.74
C THR A 35 4.82 12.23 -13.38
N ASP A 36 3.96 11.57 -14.15
CA ASP A 36 4.32 10.38 -14.91
C ASP A 36 4.62 10.76 -16.37
N TYR A 37 5.79 10.37 -16.87
CA TYR A 37 6.35 10.69 -18.20
C TYR A 37 6.61 12.19 -18.47
N CYS A 38 5.57 13.02 -18.55
CA CYS A 38 5.68 14.48 -18.65
C CYS A 38 4.46 15.16 -18.04
N THR A 39 4.61 16.41 -17.58
CA THR A 39 3.50 17.22 -17.04
C THR A 39 2.36 17.41 -18.05
N CYS A 40 2.69 17.43 -19.34
CA CYS A 40 1.73 17.43 -20.44
C CYS A 40 0.87 16.17 -20.53
N PHE A 41 1.40 15.04 -20.08
CA PHE A 41 0.79 13.73 -20.17
C PHE A 41 0.00 13.43 -18.91
N SER A 42 0.66 13.37 -17.75
CA SER A 42 0.05 13.06 -16.46
C SER A 42 0.77 13.85 -15.36
N SER A 43 0.02 14.66 -14.62
CA SER A 43 0.49 15.25 -13.38
C SER A 43 -0.68 15.34 -12.40
N GLN A 44 -0.39 15.06 -11.13
CA GLN A 44 -1.39 15.15 -10.07
C GLN A 44 -0.81 15.84 -8.85
N GLU A 45 -1.66 16.54 -8.12
CA GLU A 45 -1.34 17.16 -6.84
C GLU A 45 -2.32 16.62 -5.78
N HIS A 46 -1.87 16.50 -4.55
CA HIS A 46 -2.77 16.23 -3.44
C HIS A 46 -3.89 17.29 -3.38
N ALA A 47 -5.13 16.83 -3.20
CA ALA A 47 -6.27 17.70 -2.95
C ALA A 47 -6.22 18.28 -1.52
N SER A 48 -5.71 17.48 -0.58
CA SER A 48 -5.45 17.88 0.80
C SER A 48 -3.97 17.66 1.12
N PRO A 49 -3.25 18.64 1.69
CA PRO A 49 -1.84 18.43 2.07
C PRO A 49 -1.66 17.19 2.96
N SER A 50 -0.56 16.46 2.76
CA SER A 50 -0.15 15.42 3.69
C SER A 50 -0.03 15.99 5.10
N SER A 51 -0.45 15.21 6.11
CA SER A 51 -0.32 15.57 7.54
C SER A 51 1.13 15.80 7.97
N ILE A 52 2.09 15.35 7.16
CA ILE A 52 3.50 15.67 7.31
C ILE A 52 4.01 16.30 6.01
N GLN A 53 4.92 17.25 6.13
CA GLN A 53 5.60 17.88 4.99
C GLN A 53 7.12 17.64 5.09
N ASP A 54 7.63 17.46 6.32
CA ASP A 54 9.01 17.12 6.60
C ASP A 54 9.07 16.13 7.76
N ILE A 55 9.75 14.99 7.58
CA ILE A 55 9.82 13.96 8.62
C ILE A 55 10.56 14.46 9.87
N GLN A 56 11.67 15.18 9.72
CA GLN A 56 12.48 15.60 10.87
C GLN A 56 11.74 16.61 11.75
N ARG A 57 10.95 17.48 11.14
CA ARG A 57 10.15 18.49 11.84
C ARG A 57 8.83 17.93 12.37
N ASP A 58 8.14 17.13 11.57
CA ASP A 58 6.73 16.78 11.82
C ASP A 58 6.58 15.40 12.51
N LEU A 59 7.65 14.58 12.55
CA LEU A 59 7.69 13.30 13.27
C LEU A 59 8.80 13.27 14.33
N ALA A 60 8.42 13.01 15.58
CA ALA A 60 9.35 12.83 16.70
C ALA A 60 9.92 11.40 16.80
N MET A 61 10.08 10.70 15.67
CA MET A 61 10.57 9.33 15.62
C MET A 61 11.45 9.08 14.41
N ASN A 62 12.35 8.10 14.52
CA ASN A 62 13.21 7.68 13.41
C ASN A 62 12.46 6.75 12.46
N ILE A 63 12.84 6.79 11.19
CA ILE A 63 12.39 5.83 10.17
C ILE A 63 13.50 4.80 10.01
N ASP A 64 13.19 3.53 10.22
CA ASP A 64 14.17 2.43 10.16
C ASP A 64 14.24 1.81 8.77
N ALA A 65 13.15 1.86 8.00
CA ALA A 65 13.09 1.37 6.63
C ALA A 65 12.06 2.12 5.79
N ILE A 66 12.33 2.22 4.49
CA ILE A 66 11.38 2.71 3.49
C ILE A 66 10.95 1.52 2.62
N VAL A 67 9.66 1.40 2.33
CA VAL A 67 9.12 0.39 1.42
C VAL A 67 8.45 1.10 0.25
N ILE A 68 8.81 0.71 -0.98
CA ILE A 68 8.25 1.23 -2.23
C ILE A 68 7.57 0.09 -2.99
N SER A 69 6.25 0.19 -3.12
CA SER A 69 5.41 -0.86 -3.68
C SER A 69 5.38 -0.84 -5.21
N HIS A 70 5.33 0.35 -5.83
CA HIS A 70 5.18 0.53 -7.28
C HIS A 70 6.08 1.68 -7.77
N GLU A 71 6.43 1.69 -9.06
CA GLU A 71 7.31 2.72 -9.66
C GLU A 71 6.63 4.06 -9.98
N PHE A 72 5.31 4.16 -9.83
CA PHE A 72 4.57 5.38 -10.17
C PHE A 72 4.89 6.49 -9.18
N THR A 73 4.86 7.74 -9.66
CA THR A 73 5.40 8.87 -8.89
C THR A 73 4.59 9.26 -7.66
N ASP A 74 3.35 8.77 -7.54
CA ASP A 74 2.51 8.86 -6.33
C ASP A 74 2.81 7.77 -5.28
N HIS A 75 3.66 6.79 -5.60
CA HIS A 75 4.19 5.79 -4.66
C HIS A 75 5.70 5.94 -4.45
N CYS A 76 6.44 6.25 -5.51
CA CYS A 76 7.89 6.40 -5.55
C CYS A 76 8.27 7.87 -5.80
N HIS A 77 7.85 8.78 -4.92
CA HIS A 77 8.01 10.22 -5.13
C HIS A 77 9.46 10.70 -4.90
N GLU A 78 10.17 11.07 -5.97
CA GLU A 78 11.58 11.42 -5.91
C GLU A 78 11.90 12.57 -4.94
N GLN A 79 11.12 13.66 -4.98
CA GLN A 79 11.42 14.83 -4.14
C GLN A 79 11.27 14.51 -2.66
N THR A 80 10.29 13.67 -2.31
CA THR A 80 10.13 13.16 -0.94
C THR A 80 11.31 12.28 -0.57
N LEU A 81 11.66 11.30 -1.39
CA LEU A 81 12.75 10.36 -1.09
C LEU A 81 14.10 11.06 -0.94
N ARG A 82 14.35 12.13 -1.71
CA ARG A 82 15.57 12.95 -1.60
C ARG A 82 15.63 13.83 -0.34
N SER A 83 14.50 14.15 0.28
CA SER A 83 14.50 14.87 1.56
C SER A 83 14.75 13.96 2.77
N LEU A 84 14.68 12.64 2.58
CA LEU A 84 14.96 11.65 3.62
C LEU A 84 16.47 11.36 3.77
N SER A 85 16.86 10.83 4.92
CA SER A 85 18.25 10.44 5.14
C SER A 85 18.66 9.32 4.16
N PRO A 86 19.77 9.47 3.42
CA PRO A 86 20.25 8.46 2.47
C PRO A 86 20.73 7.17 3.14
N THR A 87 20.84 7.16 4.48
CA THR A 87 21.26 5.98 5.26
C THR A 87 20.11 5.01 5.54
N ILE A 88 18.86 5.43 5.33
CA ILE A 88 17.69 4.58 5.59
C ILE A 88 17.62 3.52 4.47
N PRO A 89 17.57 2.21 4.78
CA PRO A 89 17.45 1.18 3.77
C PRO A 89 16.10 1.25 3.05
N ILE A 90 16.13 1.06 1.72
CA ILE A 90 14.93 1.10 0.87
C ILE A 90 14.66 -0.29 0.29
N PHE A 91 13.47 -0.79 0.54
CA PHE A 91 12.97 -2.06 0.02
C PHE A 91 11.96 -1.76 -1.08
N ALA A 92 12.27 -2.15 -2.31
CA ALA A 92 11.47 -1.77 -3.46
C ALA A 92 11.17 -2.97 -4.36
N THR A 93 10.05 -2.92 -5.09
CA THR A 93 9.85 -3.84 -6.21
C THR A 93 10.91 -3.61 -7.27
N THR A 94 11.17 -4.64 -8.09
CA THR A 94 12.20 -4.54 -9.14
C THR A 94 11.93 -3.41 -10.13
N ASN A 95 10.67 -3.08 -10.40
CA ASN A 95 10.34 -1.98 -11.32
C ASN A 95 10.59 -0.62 -10.66
N ALA A 96 10.19 -0.44 -9.40
CA ALA A 96 10.52 0.76 -8.64
C ALA A 96 12.04 0.96 -8.50
N ALA A 97 12.78 -0.12 -8.18
CA ALA A 97 14.23 -0.11 -8.08
C ALA A 97 14.95 0.27 -9.39
N LYS A 98 14.39 -0.13 -10.55
CA LYS A 98 14.93 0.23 -11.87
C LYS A 98 14.59 1.64 -12.30
N HIS A 99 13.65 2.30 -11.63
CA HIS A 99 13.33 3.68 -11.91
C HIS A 99 14.59 4.51 -11.61
N GLY A 100 15.10 5.23 -12.62
CA GLY A 100 16.42 5.88 -12.63
C GLY A 100 16.69 6.87 -11.48
N GLN A 101 15.67 7.15 -10.68
CA GLN A 101 15.66 8.04 -9.52
C GLN A 101 16.18 7.38 -8.22
N LEU A 102 16.22 6.04 -8.13
CA LEU A 102 16.70 5.31 -6.94
C LEU A 102 18.12 4.75 -7.06
N VAL A 103 18.81 5.00 -8.17
CA VAL A 103 20.10 4.36 -8.53
C VAL A 103 21.22 4.60 -7.50
N ASN A 104 21.11 5.64 -6.67
CA ASN A 104 22.08 5.98 -5.62
C ASN A 104 21.68 5.49 -4.21
N LEU A 105 20.61 4.70 -4.09
CA LEU A 105 20.07 4.25 -2.80
C LEU A 105 20.40 2.77 -2.58
N THR A 106 20.54 2.37 -1.31
CA THR A 106 20.69 0.94 -0.97
C THR A 106 19.35 0.26 -1.17
N LEU A 107 19.24 -0.53 -2.24
CA LEU A 107 18.00 -1.17 -2.67
C LEU A 107 18.02 -2.67 -2.35
N HIS A 108 16.99 -3.13 -1.66
CA HIS A 108 16.71 -4.53 -1.45
C HIS A 108 15.48 -4.92 -2.27
N ASN A 109 15.64 -5.87 -3.20
CA ASN A 109 14.50 -6.40 -3.95
C ASN A 109 13.53 -7.09 -3.00
N LEU A 110 12.23 -6.76 -3.14
CA LEU A 110 11.15 -7.52 -2.53
C LEU A 110 11.08 -8.92 -3.17
N THR A 111 11.86 -9.86 -2.65
CA THR A 111 11.81 -11.28 -2.99
C THR A 111 11.02 -12.04 -1.92
N ASN A 112 10.53 -13.23 -2.24
CA ASN A 112 9.83 -14.12 -1.29
C ASN A 112 10.74 -14.67 -0.15
N GLN A 113 11.91 -14.08 0.10
CA GLN A 113 12.85 -14.54 1.12
C GLN A 113 12.67 -13.76 2.43
N ARG A 114 12.48 -14.49 3.52
CA ARG A 114 12.28 -13.97 4.89
C ARG A 114 13.51 -13.30 5.50
N THR A 115 14.65 -13.33 4.82
CA THR A 115 15.90 -12.74 5.30
C THR A 115 16.35 -11.64 4.35
N GLN A 116 16.05 -10.40 4.72
CA GLN A 116 16.58 -9.21 4.09
C GLN A 116 17.63 -8.61 5.02
N SER A 117 18.82 -8.30 4.50
CA SER A 117 19.82 -7.54 5.26
C SER A 117 19.21 -6.22 5.75
N ASN A 118 19.53 -5.80 6.97
CA ASN A 118 19.01 -4.59 7.64
C ASN A 118 17.55 -4.63 8.13
N MET A 119 16.79 -5.71 7.90
CA MET A 119 15.51 -5.93 8.57
C MET A 119 15.68 -6.85 9.80
N PRO A 120 14.97 -6.59 10.92
CA PRO A 120 14.89 -7.54 12.02
C PRO A 120 14.36 -8.89 11.55
N LYS A 121 14.82 -10.00 12.14
CA LYS A 121 14.33 -11.36 11.78
C LYS A 121 12.83 -11.55 12.03
N THR A 122 12.24 -10.69 12.86
CA THR A 122 10.81 -10.66 13.17
C THR A 122 9.99 -9.88 12.14
N ILE A 123 10.61 -9.28 11.12
CA ILE A 123 9.91 -8.50 10.10
C ILE A 123 10.33 -8.98 8.71
N SER A 124 9.37 -9.18 7.82
CA SER A 124 9.59 -9.57 6.44
C SER A 124 8.75 -8.71 5.50
N VAL A 125 9.36 -8.21 4.43
CA VAL A 125 8.66 -7.50 3.35
C VAL A 125 8.76 -8.31 2.07
N GLY A 126 7.64 -8.53 1.40
CA GLY A 126 7.57 -9.28 0.14
C GLY A 126 6.65 -8.61 -0.87
N TYR A 127 6.71 -9.08 -2.11
CA TYR A 127 5.83 -8.62 -3.19
C TYR A 127 5.19 -9.81 -3.90
N ILE A 128 3.88 -9.71 -4.12
CA ILE A 128 3.06 -10.68 -4.83
C ILE A 128 2.68 -10.05 -6.17
N PRO A 129 3.25 -10.52 -7.30
CA PRO A 129 2.96 -9.95 -8.60
C PRO A 129 1.55 -10.35 -9.07
N GLU A 130 0.89 -9.46 -9.81
CA GLU A 130 -0.31 -9.79 -10.57
C GLU A 130 0.01 -10.85 -11.64
N ARG A 131 -0.79 -11.92 -11.68
CA ARG A 131 -0.64 -13.03 -12.64
C ARG A 131 -1.74 -13.08 -13.70
N LYS A 132 -2.67 -12.13 -13.69
CA LYS A 132 -3.71 -12.03 -14.72
C LYS A 132 -3.11 -11.76 -16.10
N LEU A 133 -3.42 -12.64 -17.05
CA LEU A 133 -3.03 -12.50 -18.46
C LEU A 133 -3.56 -11.17 -19.02
N PHE A 134 -2.70 -10.44 -19.75
CA PHE A 134 -2.99 -9.09 -20.30
C PHE A 134 -3.27 -7.99 -19.26
N SER A 135 -3.02 -8.23 -17.97
CA SER A 135 -2.88 -7.12 -17.03
C SER A 135 -1.68 -6.27 -17.43
N LEU A 136 -1.74 -4.96 -17.19
CA LEU A 136 -0.57 -4.12 -17.31
C LEU A 136 0.49 -4.64 -16.32
N PRO A 137 1.65 -5.11 -16.82
CA PRO A 137 2.76 -5.43 -15.93
C PRO A 137 3.05 -4.19 -15.10
N SER A 138 3.30 -4.38 -13.81
CA SER A 138 3.68 -3.35 -12.82
C SER A 138 2.60 -2.46 -12.22
N LEU A 139 1.36 -2.44 -12.74
CA LEU A 139 0.29 -1.64 -12.11
C LEU A 139 -0.38 -2.34 -10.93
N HIS A 140 -0.62 -3.64 -11.08
CA HIS A 140 -1.34 -4.45 -10.10
C HIS A 140 -0.38 -5.41 -9.39
N GLY A 141 -0.68 -5.68 -8.14
CA GLY A 141 0.13 -6.50 -7.26
C GLY A 141 -0.14 -6.18 -5.80
N ALA A 142 0.52 -6.90 -4.91
CA ALA A 142 0.39 -6.69 -3.47
C ALA A 142 1.76 -6.64 -2.79
N THR A 143 1.97 -5.65 -1.94
CA THR A 143 3.09 -5.63 -1.01
C THR A 143 2.65 -6.27 0.30
N CYS A 144 3.43 -7.22 0.81
CA CYS A 144 3.16 -7.93 2.05
C CYS A 144 4.16 -7.50 3.11
N LEU A 145 3.66 -6.96 4.22
CA LEU A 145 4.44 -6.61 5.41
C LEU A 145 4.06 -7.59 6.52
N SER A 146 4.99 -8.46 6.90
CA SER A 146 4.75 -9.54 7.86
C SER A 146 5.57 -9.35 9.12
N PHE A 147 4.93 -9.57 10.27
CA PHE A 147 5.50 -9.40 11.60
C PHE A 147 5.35 -10.69 12.39
N LEU A 148 6.46 -11.23 12.92
CA LEU A 148 6.51 -12.45 13.72
C LEU A 148 6.20 -12.11 15.16
N VAL A 149 5.16 -12.73 15.71
CA VAL A 149 4.71 -12.55 17.08
C VAL A 149 5.00 -13.81 17.88
N ASN A 150 5.59 -13.64 19.07
CA ASN A 150 5.95 -14.71 19.99
C ASN A 150 6.78 -15.84 19.35
N ASP A 151 7.60 -15.52 18.34
CA ASP A 151 8.42 -16.46 17.56
C ASP A 151 7.64 -17.65 16.93
N GLN A 152 6.32 -17.53 16.79
CA GLN A 152 5.45 -18.65 16.38
C GLN A 152 4.55 -18.33 15.20
N GLN A 153 3.94 -17.14 15.18
CA GLN A 153 2.86 -16.78 14.27
C GLN A 153 3.20 -15.49 13.52
N TRP A 154 3.10 -15.52 12.20
CA TRP A 154 3.21 -14.33 11.37
C TRP A 154 1.86 -13.63 11.27
N HIS A 155 1.89 -12.31 11.41
CA HIS A 155 0.77 -11.40 11.22
C HIS A 155 1.10 -10.49 10.04
N SER A 156 0.29 -10.53 8.99
CA SER A 156 0.59 -9.83 7.75
C SER A 156 -0.41 -8.72 7.43
N ILE A 157 0.12 -7.63 6.89
CA ILE A 157 -0.61 -6.57 6.21
C ILE A 157 -0.40 -6.77 4.71
N LEU A 158 -1.49 -6.85 3.96
CA LEU A 158 -1.47 -6.83 2.52
C LEU A 158 -1.86 -5.44 2.03
N TYR A 159 -0.91 -4.77 1.37
CA TYR A 159 -1.08 -3.46 0.78
C TYR A 159 -1.27 -3.59 -0.74
N ILE A 160 -2.45 -3.20 -1.22
CA ILE A 160 -2.95 -3.47 -2.58
C ILE A 160 -3.66 -2.21 -3.14
N PRO A 161 -2.95 -1.08 -3.37
CA PRO A 161 -3.56 0.21 -3.71
C PRO A 161 -4.32 0.19 -5.04
N HIS A 162 -3.79 -0.53 -6.04
CA HIS A 162 -4.36 -0.63 -7.39
C HIS A 162 -5.25 -1.88 -7.58
N GLY A 163 -5.15 -2.85 -6.66
CA GLY A 163 -5.80 -4.15 -6.78
C GLY A 163 -4.83 -5.26 -7.21
N CYS A 164 -5.21 -6.49 -6.88
CA CYS A 164 -4.50 -7.72 -7.26
C CYS A 164 -5.49 -8.86 -7.36
N GLU A 165 -5.34 -9.72 -8.37
CA GLU A 165 -6.25 -10.84 -8.58
C GLU A 165 -6.17 -11.88 -7.44
N GLN A 166 -7.34 -12.40 -7.04
CA GLN A 166 -7.49 -13.21 -5.83
C GLN A 166 -6.68 -14.53 -5.89
N SER A 167 -6.54 -15.15 -7.06
CA SER A 167 -5.73 -16.36 -7.23
C SER A 167 -4.25 -16.12 -6.97
N SER A 168 -3.73 -14.93 -7.32
CA SER A 168 -2.33 -14.54 -7.01
C SER A 168 -2.10 -14.52 -5.50
N ILE A 169 -3.03 -13.93 -4.74
CA ILE A 169 -2.96 -13.87 -3.28
C ILE A 169 -3.15 -15.26 -2.65
N ARG A 170 -4.11 -16.05 -3.15
CA ARG A 170 -4.37 -17.42 -2.65
C ARG A 170 -3.20 -18.36 -2.90
N GLU A 171 -2.53 -18.25 -4.05
CA GLU A 171 -1.33 -19.03 -4.34
C GLU A 171 -0.19 -18.65 -3.41
N TRP A 172 0.02 -17.35 -3.15
CA TRP A 172 1.02 -16.93 -2.17
C TRP A 172 0.70 -17.45 -0.76
N LEU A 173 -0.57 -17.35 -0.34
CA LEU A 173 -1.05 -17.84 0.96
C LEU A 173 -0.85 -19.35 1.12
N SER A 174 -1.08 -20.16 0.07
CA SER A 174 -0.91 -21.61 0.13
C SER A 174 0.56 -22.04 0.30
N GLN A 175 1.50 -21.15 0.02
CA GLN A 175 2.93 -21.33 0.23
C GLN A 175 3.40 -20.85 1.61
N GLN A 176 2.53 -20.20 2.39
CA GLN A 176 2.87 -19.72 3.73
C GLN A 176 2.49 -20.73 4.81
N SER A 177 3.39 -20.93 5.76
CA SER A 177 3.08 -21.56 7.05
C SER A 177 2.86 -20.50 8.12
N ASN A 178 1.80 -20.69 8.93
CA ASN A 178 1.49 -19.87 10.11
C ASN A 178 1.41 -18.36 9.82
N VAL A 179 0.64 -17.95 8.81
CA VAL A 179 0.35 -16.53 8.51
C VAL A 179 -1.13 -16.23 8.79
N LYS A 180 -1.39 -15.17 9.56
CA LYS A 180 -2.71 -14.56 9.77
C LYS A 180 -2.75 -13.21 9.05
N ILE A 181 -3.75 -12.97 8.19
CA ILE A 181 -3.93 -11.66 7.56
C ILE A 181 -4.65 -10.73 8.54
N CYS A 182 -3.93 -9.74 9.05
CA CYS A 182 -4.47 -8.77 10.00
C CYS A 182 -5.16 -7.62 9.28
N VAL A 183 -4.58 -7.14 8.18
CA VAL A 183 -5.09 -5.97 7.46
C VAL A 183 -4.99 -6.19 5.96
N LEU A 184 -6.07 -5.89 5.26
CA LEU A 184 -6.07 -5.55 3.84
C LEU A 184 -6.14 -4.03 3.71
N LEU A 185 -5.07 -3.41 3.19
CA LEU A 185 -5.05 -2.01 2.78
C LEU A 185 -5.37 -1.93 1.29
N GLN A 186 -6.61 -1.58 0.96
CA GLN A 186 -7.05 -1.43 -0.42
C GLN A 186 -8.18 -0.41 -0.51
N GLY A 187 -8.10 0.47 -1.52
CA GLY A 187 -9.06 1.53 -1.78
C GLY A 187 -10.47 1.06 -2.11
N PHE A 188 -11.41 1.96 -1.87
CA PHE A 188 -12.81 1.80 -2.22
C PHE A 188 -13.07 2.23 -3.66
N ASP A 189 -12.31 3.19 -4.15
CA ASP A 189 -12.56 3.81 -5.44
C ASP A 189 -12.18 2.89 -6.59
N ARG A 190 -13.04 2.88 -7.60
CA ARG A 190 -12.75 2.21 -8.87
C ARG A 190 -12.31 3.26 -9.87
N VAL A 191 -11.06 3.17 -10.31
CA VAL A 191 -10.46 4.12 -11.23
C VAL A 191 -10.10 3.40 -12.52
N PHE A 192 -10.42 4.02 -13.66
CA PHE A 192 -10.14 3.43 -14.95
C PHE A 192 -9.95 4.49 -16.04
N ASN A 193 -9.14 4.13 -17.00
CA ASN A 193 -8.91 4.78 -18.27
C ASN A 193 -9.46 3.92 -19.42
N PRO A 194 -9.53 4.47 -20.65
CA PRO A 194 -9.63 3.65 -21.85
C PRO A 194 -8.52 2.58 -21.89
N ILE A 195 -8.79 1.43 -22.51
CA ILE A 195 -7.86 0.29 -22.54
C ILE A 195 -6.49 0.68 -23.14
N TRP A 196 -6.48 1.53 -24.17
CA TRP A 196 -5.25 2.04 -24.79
C TRP A 196 -4.46 3.03 -23.91
N LEU A 197 -5.05 3.48 -22.80
CA LEU A 197 -4.43 4.33 -21.78
C LEU A 197 -4.40 3.61 -20.42
N GLY A 198 -4.32 2.29 -20.47
CA GLY A 198 -4.07 1.42 -19.33
C GLY A 198 -5.28 0.73 -18.70
N GLY A 199 -6.50 1.08 -19.12
CA GLY A 199 -7.68 0.33 -18.70
C GLY A 199 -8.00 0.50 -17.20
N LEU A 200 -8.28 -0.61 -16.51
CA LEU A 200 -8.59 -0.60 -15.08
C LEU A 200 -7.33 -0.27 -14.27
N LEU A 201 -7.37 0.81 -13.48
CA LEU A 201 -6.26 1.24 -12.64
C LEU A 201 -6.44 0.83 -11.18
N ASN A 202 -7.65 1.00 -10.63
CA ASN A 202 -7.98 0.61 -9.27
C ASN A 202 -9.22 -0.28 -9.28
N TYR A 203 -9.14 -1.45 -8.64
CA TYR A 203 -10.22 -2.45 -8.67
C TYR A 203 -11.47 -2.01 -7.89
N GLY A 204 -11.31 -1.27 -6.79
CA GLY A 204 -12.38 -0.71 -5.96
C GLY A 204 -13.07 -1.69 -5.01
N CYS A 205 -14.10 -1.18 -4.32
CA CYS A 205 -14.70 -1.78 -3.12
C CYS A 205 -15.28 -3.18 -3.31
N ARG A 206 -15.92 -3.48 -4.44
CA ARG A 206 -16.52 -4.80 -4.69
C ARG A 206 -15.48 -5.92 -4.63
N GLN A 207 -14.34 -5.73 -5.31
CA GLN A 207 -13.30 -6.75 -5.34
C GLN A 207 -12.52 -6.79 -4.02
N ALA A 208 -12.30 -5.63 -3.39
CA ALA A 208 -11.68 -5.56 -2.07
C ALA A 208 -12.48 -6.31 -1.00
N ALA A 209 -13.82 -6.14 -1.00
CA ALA A 209 -14.73 -6.84 -0.08
C ALA A 209 -14.66 -8.37 -0.24
N GLU A 210 -14.74 -8.86 -1.48
CA GLU A 210 -14.63 -10.28 -1.79
C GLU A 210 -13.27 -10.84 -1.38
N LEU A 211 -12.20 -10.10 -1.67
CA LEU A 211 -10.84 -10.49 -1.32
C LEU A 211 -10.64 -10.54 0.20
N ALA A 212 -11.10 -9.52 0.94
CA ALA A 212 -10.93 -9.42 2.38
C ALA A 212 -11.56 -10.61 3.12
N VAL A 213 -12.78 -11.00 2.73
CA VAL A 213 -13.45 -12.17 3.29
C VAL A 213 -12.74 -13.45 2.88
N ALA A 214 -12.38 -13.60 1.60
CA ALA A 214 -11.77 -14.82 1.10
C ALA A 214 -10.40 -15.16 1.71
N ILE A 215 -9.64 -14.15 2.14
CA ILE A 215 -8.33 -14.33 2.79
C ILE A 215 -8.42 -14.29 4.32
N GLY A 216 -9.63 -14.14 4.88
CA GLY A 216 -9.85 -14.04 6.31
C GLY A 216 -9.19 -12.80 6.95
N ALA A 217 -9.16 -11.67 6.24
CA ALA A 217 -8.56 -10.45 6.77
C ALA A 217 -9.34 -9.96 8.00
N LYS A 218 -8.65 -9.71 9.12
CA LYS A 218 -9.28 -9.17 10.34
C LYS A 218 -9.82 -7.76 10.12
N TYR A 219 -9.08 -6.91 9.42
CA TYR A 219 -9.47 -5.56 9.05
C TYR A 219 -9.35 -5.33 7.54
N TRP A 220 -10.30 -4.59 6.97
CA TRP A 220 -10.16 -3.94 5.67
C TRP A 220 -10.15 -2.44 5.89
N ILE A 221 -9.06 -1.80 5.46
CA ILE A 221 -8.80 -0.38 5.64
C ILE A 221 -8.55 0.25 4.27
N ASN A 222 -9.14 1.41 4.02
CA ASN A 222 -9.05 2.08 2.74
C ASN A 222 -7.72 2.83 2.57
N THR A 223 -7.23 2.91 1.33
CA THR A 223 -6.03 3.63 0.91
C THR A 223 -6.15 3.98 -0.57
N HIS A 224 -5.45 5.00 -1.05
CA HIS A 224 -5.40 5.41 -2.45
C HIS A 224 -6.76 5.93 -2.99
N ASP A 225 -7.60 6.46 -2.10
CA ASP A 225 -8.93 6.98 -2.43
C ASP A 225 -8.92 8.51 -2.64
N GLU A 226 -7.78 9.18 -2.51
CA GLU A 226 -7.72 10.62 -2.72
C GLU A 226 -8.19 11.00 -4.12
N ASN A 227 -9.14 11.94 -4.18
CA ASN A 227 -9.55 12.57 -5.42
C ASN A 227 -8.58 13.71 -5.78
N LYS A 228 -7.38 13.32 -6.21
CA LYS A 228 -6.25 14.20 -6.56
C LYS A 228 -6.63 15.25 -7.60
N ILE A 229 -5.94 16.39 -7.58
CA ILE A 229 -6.06 17.43 -8.61
C ILE A 229 -5.24 16.98 -9.82
N ALA A 230 -5.90 16.42 -10.84
CA ALA A 230 -5.24 15.88 -12.02
C ALA A 230 -5.20 16.88 -13.20
N ARG A 231 -4.04 16.97 -13.87
CA ARG A 231 -3.80 17.78 -15.08
C ARG A 231 -3.17 16.92 -16.19
N GLY A 232 -3.15 17.46 -17.41
CA GLY A 232 -2.53 16.83 -18.57
C GLY A 232 -3.51 16.08 -19.48
N PHE A 233 -2.96 15.28 -20.38
CA PHE A 233 -3.73 14.50 -21.36
C PHE A 233 -4.52 13.38 -20.69
N VAL A 234 -3.92 12.65 -19.75
CA VAL A 234 -4.53 11.49 -19.08
C VAL A 234 -5.77 11.89 -18.29
N SER A 235 -5.75 13.04 -17.60
CA SER A 235 -6.86 13.49 -16.76
C SER A 235 -8.16 13.74 -17.55
N LYS A 236 -8.08 13.97 -18.86
CA LYS A 236 -9.26 14.10 -19.75
C LYS A 236 -10.04 12.80 -19.91
N PHE A 237 -9.39 11.65 -19.68
CA PHE A 237 -9.97 10.32 -19.87
C PHE A 237 -10.16 9.56 -18.57
N LEU A 238 -9.50 10.00 -17.49
CA LEU A 238 -9.57 9.38 -16.18
C LEU A 238 -11.00 9.41 -15.65
N LYS A 239 -11.54 8.22 -15.38
CA LYS A 239 -12.84 8.05 -14.75
C LYS A 239 -12.65 7.43 -13.38
N ARG A 240 -13.32 8.02 -12.40
CA ARG A 240 -13.32 7.55 -11.02
C ARG A 240 -14.75 7.37 -10.55
N ASN A 241 -15.04 6.18 -10.06
CA ASN A 241 -16.27 5.89 -9.33
C ASN A 241 -15.94 5.95 -7.84
N ASN A 242 -16.25 7.09 -7.22
CA ASN A 242 -16.04 7.32 -5.80
C ASN A 242 -16.96 6.42 -4.97
N HIS A 243 -16.43 5.79 -3.93
CA HIS A 243 -17.21 4.98 -3.00
C HIS A 243 -16.98 5.43 -1.56
N THR A 244 -18.07 5.57 -0.82
CA THR A 244 -18.03 5.85 0.62
C THR A 244 -17.77 4.58 1.43
N ILE A 245 -17.45 4.75 2.71
CA ILE A 245 -17.37 3.62 3.65
C ILE A 245 -18.70 2.84 3.74
N GLU A 246 -19.85 3.50 3.55
CA GLU A 246 -21.15 2.82 3.52
C GLU A 246 -21.31 1.95 2.27
N ASN A 247 -20.80 2.39 1.11
CA ASN A 247 -20.77 1.55 -0.08
C ASN A 247 -19.88 0.33 0.13
N ALA A 248 -18.69 0.52 0.73
CA ALA A 248 -17.79 -0.57 1.07
C ALA A 248 -18.42 -1.56 2.07
N LYS A 249 -19.16 -1.07 3.06
CA LYS A 249 -19.89 -1.89 4.03
C LYS A 249 -20.96 -2.75 3.35
N ILE A 250 -21.76 -2.16 2.46
CA ILE A 250 -22.78 -2.90 1.67
C ILE A 250 -22.12 -4.01 0.83
N GLU A 251 -20.98 -3.74 0.19
CA GLU A 251 -20.27 -4.78 -0.55
C GLU A 251 -19.74 -5.88 0.37
N LEU A 252 -19.17 -5.52 1.53
CA LEU A 252 -18.63 -6.46 2.50
C LEU A 252 -19.71 -7.42 3.05
N GLU A 253 -20.90 -6.89 3.37
CA GLU A 253 -22.03 -7.65 3.88
C GLU A 253 -22.52 -8.74 2.90
N LYS A 254 -22.27 -8.61 1.59
CA LYS A 254 -22.65 -9.64 0.60
C LYS A 254 -21.83 -10.92 0.72
N TYR A 255 -20.62 -10.82 1.25
CA TYR A 255 -19.67 -11.93 1.33
C TYR A 255 -19.49 -12.47 2.75
N GLN A 256 -19.80 -11.66 3.77
CA GLN A 256 -19.59 -12.05 5.17
C GLN A 256 -20.56 -13.13 5.65
N ASN A 257 -20.02 -14.05 6.44
CA ASN A 257 -20.81 -15.03 7.19
C ASN A 257 -20.98 -14.56 8.65
N GLN A 258 -21.85 -15.23 9.42
CA GLN A 258 -22.15 -14.83 10.81
C GLN A 258 -20.98 -15.08 11.80
N THR A 259 -20.04 -15.97 11.47
CA THR A 259 -19.04 -16.51 12.41
C THR A 259 -17.68 -15.80 12.36
N GLU A 260 -17.24 -15.32 11.20
CA GLU A 260 -15.97 -14.59 11.04
C GLU A 260 -16.22 -13.34 10.20
N ARG A 261 -15.98 -12.17 10.81
CA ARG A 261 -16.26 -10.87 10.18
C ARG A 261 -15.02 -10.01 10.10
N THR A 262 -14.59 -9.73 8.88
CA THR A 262 -13.69 -8.62 8.57
C THR A 262 -14.29 -7.31 9.08
N LYS A 263 -13.52 -6.53 9.82
CA LYS A 263 -13.94 -5.21 10.30
C LYS A 263 -13.52 -4.14 9.29
N LEU A 264 -14.47 -3.34 8.83
CA LEU A 264 -14.20 -2.20 7.96
C LEU A 264 -13.73 -1.00 8.78
N HIS A 265 -12.69 -0.30 8.31
CA HIS A 265 -12.20 0.91 8.95
C HIS A 265 -11.72 1.94 7.91
N SER A 266 -11.70 3.21 8.31
CA SER A 266 -11.09 4.28 7.54
C SER A 266 -10.24 5.14 8.47
N ILE A 267 -9.02 5.45 8.04
CA ILE A 267 -8.06 6.23 8.82
C ILE A 267 -7.85 7.54 8.08
N ALA A 268 -8.29 8.64 8.68
CA ALA A 268 -8.10 9.97 8.13
C ALA A 268 -6.61 10.35 8.08
N ASN A 269 -6.25 11.23 7.14
CA ASN A 269 -4.93 11.85 7.07
C ASN A 269 -4.47 12.39 8.44
N GLY A 270 -3.33 11.89 8.92
CA GLY A 270 -2.71 12.23 10.20
C GLY A 270 -3.10 11.33 11.37
N ASN A 271 -4.21 10.58 11.26
CA ASN A 271 -4.70 9.72 12.33
C ASN A 271 -4.01 8.36 12.34
N SER A 272 -4.06 7.69 13.51
CA SER A 272 -3.48 6.37 13.72
C SER A 272 -4.52 5.35 14.16
N PHE A 273 -4.28 4.08 13.84
CA PHE A 273 -5.06 2.93 14.26
C PHE A 273 -4.13 1.86 14.81
N VAL A 274 -4.44 1.34 16.00
CA VAL A 274 -3.63 0.32 16.67
C VAL A 274 -4.33 -1.03 16.57
N ILE A 275 -3.60 -2.03 16.11
CA ILE A 275 -4.06 -3.40 15.94
C ILE A 275 -3.40 -4.26 17.00
N ASP A 276 -4.22 -4.81 17.90
CA ASP A 276 -3.77 -5.81 18.87
C ASP A 276 -3.58 -7.18 18.18
N LEU A 277 -2.40 -7.77 18.40
CA LEU A 277 -1.98 -9.05 17.83
C LEU A 277 -2.03 -10.20 18.84
N THR A 278 -2.49 -9.96 20.07
CA THR A 278 -2.54 -10.96 21.14
C THR A 278 -3.76 -11.89 21.11
N GLU A 279 -4.59 -11.80 20.05
CA GLU A 279 -5.78 -12.64 19.80
C GLU A 279 -5.53 -13.89 18.94
#